data_AF-A0A1F7BE58-F1
#
_entry.id   AF-A0A1F7BE58-F1
#
_cell.length_a   1.000
_cell.length_b   1.000
_cell.length_c   1.000
_cell.angle_alpha   90.00
_cell.angle_beta   90.00
_cell.angle_gamma   90.00
#
_symmetry.space_group_name_H-M   'P 1'
#
loop_
_entity.id
_entity.type
_entity.pdbx_description
1 polymer ?
#
loop_
_entity_poly.entity_id
_entity_poly.type
_entity_poly.pdbx_seq_one_letter_code
_entity_poly.pdbx_strand_id
1 'polypeptide(L)'
;MPLKHFTETLLIVLLGLVTLLTGVVMDTLPLLPEGALPWAIAFAVALLYGLSLYPLLKKNRADNSFRILHFLPAAMLVLWLAIELLTLKFPQALALHHWYTWGWSVVVVVLCFLFFIAFCLNVIRRRVPRIALLLLLLVPFTGLAFASEQYYHWDQQVSSIVWQGNWWDLVGTGTIIAGTQNGDNANLDPSDNPQEEAWRRRLRALDERRKSIADEKDGKSSSSKIASKASSKALVASSSSRVASSARSSTGQKSSGREIAQVKTPPPRLPTSGGEMSGLVFAMLAGYMSVLHRRAVKRRG
;
A
#
# COMPACT_ATOMS: atom_id res chain seq x y z
N MET A 1 29.18 -11.49 -23.60
CA MET A 1 30.16 -10.39 -23.43
C MET A 1 30.12 -9.94 -21.97
N PRO A 2 31.27 -9.63 -21.35
CA PRO A 2 31.29 -9.11 -19.98
C PRO A 2 30.52 -7.78 -19.89
N LEU A 3 29.95 -7.48 -18.71
CA LEU A 3 29.23 -6.23 -18.46
C LEU A 3 30.12 -5.02 -18.78
N LYS A 4 29.57 -4.05 -19.53
CA LYS A 4 30.25 -2.76 -19.71
C LYS A 4 30.26 -2.03 -18.37
N HIS A 5 31.35 -1.30 -18.08
CA HIS A 5 31.53 -0.57 -16.82
C HIS A 5 30.35 0.34 -16.46
N PHE A 6 29.71 0.96 -17.46
CA PHE A 6 28.54 1.80 -17.27
C PHE A 6 27.30 1.01 -16.78
N THR A 7 27.01 -0.14 -17.39
CA THR A 7 25.87 -0.99 -17.03
C THR A 7 26.04 -1.55 -15.62
N GLU A 8 27.25 -1.93 -15.27
CA GLU A 8 27.56 -2.44 -13.94
C GLU A 8 27.40 -1.37 -12.86
N THR A 9 27.87 -0.14 -13.11
CA THR A 9 27.63 1.00 -12.21
C THR A 9 26.14 1.29 -12.07
N LEU A 10 25.38 1.26 -13.16
CA LEU A 10 23.92 1.48 -13.13
C LEU A 10 23.22 0.41 -12.28
N LEU A 11 23.60 -0.86 -12.42
CA LEU A 11 23.03 -1.96 -11.65
C LEU A 11 23.34 -1.83 -10.15
N ILE A 12 24.54 -1.39 -9.78
CA ILE A 12 24.90 -1.12 -8.38
C ILE A 12 24.08 0.04 -7.80
N VAL A 13 23.91 1.11 -8.56
CA VAL A 13 23.07 2.26 -8.15
C VAL A 13 21.62 1.84 -8.01
N LEU A 14 21.10 1.05 -8.97
CA LEU A 14 19.75 0.49 -8.92
C LEU A 14 19.57 -0.41 -7.71
N LEU A 15 20.54 -1.27 -7.40
CA LEU A 15 20.53 -2.11 -6.21
C LEU A 15 20.48 -1.27 -4.93
N GLY A 16 21.31 -0.24 -4.83
CA GLY A 16 21.26 0.73 -3.73
C GLY A 16 19.86 1.34 -3.58
N LEU A 17 19.31 1.88 -4.66
CA LEU A 17 18.00 2.54 -4.66
C LEU A 17 16.87 1.57 -4.25
N VAL A 18 16.82 0.37 -4.81
CA VAL A 18 15.81 -0.64 -4.44
C VAL A 18 15.96 -1.05 -2.97
N THR A 19 17.19 -1.15 -2.46
CA THR A 19 17.45 -1.44 -1.04
C THR A 19 16.93 -0.33 -0.13
N LEU A 20 17.16 0.94 -0.48
CA LEU A 20 16.62 2.08 0.26
C LEU A 20 15.09 2.07 0.28
N LEU A 21 14.46 1.88 -0.88
CA LEU A 21 12.99 1.79 -0.99
C LEU A 21 12.44 0.64 -0.15
N THR A 22 13.14 -0.49 -0.13
CA THR A 22 12.74 -1.65 0.68
C THR A 22 12.79 -1.32 2.17
N GLY A 23 13.82 -0.59 2.63
CA GLY A 23 13.89 -0.10 4.02
C GLY A 23 12.72 0.80 4.41
N VAL A 24 12.34 1.75 3.55
CA VAL A 24 11.14 2.60 3.77
C VAL A 24 9.88 1.75 3.81
N VAL A 25 9.71 0.85 2.84
CA VAL A 25 8.53 -0.03 2.77
C VAL A 25 8.40 -0.85 4.06
N MET A 26 9.50 -1.44 4.54
CA MET A 26 9.50 -2.28 5.73
C MET A 26 9.04 -1.56 7.01
N ASP A 27 9.40 -0.30 7.17
CA ASP A 27 8.99 0.49 8.33
C ASP A 27 7.51 0.90 8.25
N THR A 28 6.96 0.99 7.04
CA THR A 28 5.54 1.32 6.84
C THR A 28 4.60 0.11 6.85
N LEU A 29 5.14 -1.12 6.86
CA LEU A 29 4.34 -2.35 6.81
C LEU A 29 3.49 -2.51 8.08
N PRO A 30 2.19 -2.85 7.95
CA PRO A 30 1.40 -3.23 9.12
C PRO A 30 1.93 -4.52 9.74
N LEU A 31 1.66 -4.72 11.03
CA LEU A 31 1.96 -5.95 11.74
C LEU A 31 1.03 -7.10 11.30
N LEU A 32 1.42 -8.35 11.55
CA LEU A 32 0.55 -9.49 11.23
C LEU A 32 -0.70 -9.52 12.14
N PRO A 33 -1.88 -9.91 11.62
CA PRO A 33 -2.13 -10.51 10.30
C PRO A 33 -2.40 -9.51 9.16
N GLU A 34 -2.74 -8.25 9.45
CA GLU A 34 -3.11 -7.24 8.45
C GLU A 34 -1.97 -6.95 7.46
N GLY A 35 -0.73 -7.02 7.94
CA GLY A 35 0.49 -6.90 7.15
C GLY A 35 0.78 -8.02 6.17
N ALA A 36 0.08 -9.15 6.23
CA ALA A 36 0.43 -10.34 5.44
C ALA A 36 0.36 -10.09 3.93
N LEU A 37 -0.69 -9.40 3.48
CA LEU A 37 -0.87 -9.08 2.06
C LEU A 37 0.10 -7.98 1.59
N PRO A 38 0.22 -6.82 2.27
CA PRO A 38 1.26 -5.82 2.00
C PRO A 38 2.67 -6.42 1.90
N TRP A 39 3.03 -7.27 2.86
CA TRP A 39 4.30 -7.98 2.87
C TRP A 39 4.45 -8.91 1.67
N ALA A 40 3.42 -9.71 1.35
CA ALA A 40 3.48 -10.64 0.22
C ALA A 40 3.67 -9.91 -1.11
N ILE A 41 3.02 -8.76 -1.29
CA ILE A 41 3.17 -7.91 -2.48
C ILE A 41 4.58 -7.34 -2.53
N ALA A 42 5.07 -6.73 -1.44
CA ALA A 42 6.42 -6.18 -1.37
C ALA A 42 7.48 -7.27 -1.66
N PHE A 43 7.31 -8.46 -1.08
CA PHE A 43 8.19 -9.60 -1.28
C PHE A 43 8.16 -10.09 -2.72
N ALA A 44 6.97 -10.24 -3.31
CA ALA A 44 6.84 -10.63 -4.71
C ALA A 44 7.53 -9.62 -5.65
N VAL A 45 7.36 -8.32 -5.41
CA VAL A 45 8.03 -7.25 -6.19
C VAL A 45 9.55 -7.32 -6.03
N ALA A 46 10.05 -7.46 -4.80
CA ALA A 46 11.49 -7.58 -4.54
C ALA A 46 12.10 -8.84 -5.18
N LEU A 47 11.37 -9.95 -5.16
CA LEU A 47 11.78 -11.21 -5.77
C LEU A 47 11.74 -11.15 -7.31
N LEU A 48 10.69 -10.53 -7.88
CA LEU A 48 10.60 -10.26 -9.32
C LEU A 48 11.71 -9.32 -9.80
N TYR A 49 12.11 -8.34 -9.00
CA TYR A 49 13.27 -7.50 -9.29
C TYR A 49 14.54 -8.35 -9.47
N GLY A 50 14.88 -9.19 -8.48
CA GLY A 50 16.06 -10.07 -8.56
C GLY A 50 15.97 -11.06 -9.72
N LEU A 51 14.81 -11.70 -9.91
CA LEU A 51 14.59 -12.68 -10.99
C LEU A 51 14.62 -12.04 -12.37
N SER A 52 14.08 -10.84 -12.57
CA SER A 52 14.06 -10.16 -13.87
C SER A 52 15.47 -9.78 -14.35
N LEU A 53 16.36 -9.44 -13.41
CA LEU A 53 17.76 -9.12 -13.69
C LEU A 53 18.64 -10.37 -13.83
N TYR A 54 18.25 -11.49 -13.22
CA TYR A 54 19.07 -12.70 -13.20
C TYR A 54 19.45 -13.24 -14.60
N PRO A 55 18.55 -13.35 -15.59
CA PRO A 55 18.91 -13.74 -16.96
C PRO A 55 19.92 -12.79 -17.61
N LEU A 56 19.75 -11.48 -17.40
CA LEU A 56 20.64 -10.45 -17.95
C LEU A 56 22.04 -10.58 -17.35
N LEU A 57 22.13 -10.74 -16.02
CA LEU A 57 23.39 -10.91 -15.31
C LEU A 57 24.10 -12.21 -15.69
N LYS A 58 23.34 -13.31 -15.82
CA LYS A 58 23.86 -14.62 -16.25
C LYS A 58 24.38 -14.57 -17.69
N LYS A 59 23.62 -13.97 -18.62
CA LYS A 59 24.03 -13.81 -20.03
C LYS A 59 25.30 -12.99 -20.19
N ASN A 60 25.47 -11.97 -19.35
CA ASN A 60 26.65 -11.11 -19.37
C ASN A 60 27.81 -11.62 -18.48
N ARG A 61 27.73 -12.87 -18.00
CA ARG A 61 28.75 -13.54 -17.17
C ARG A 61 29.17 -12.70 -15.95
N ALA A 62 28.23 -12.01 -15.32
CA ALA A 62 28.49 -11.30 -14.07
C ALA A 62 28.88 -12.29 -12.96
N ASP A 63 29.70 -11.88 -11.99
CA ASP A 63 30.10 -12.76 -10.89
C ASP A 63 28.89 -13.26 -10.09
N ASN A 64 28.99 -14.48 -9.55
CA ASN A 64 27.88 -15.10 -8.81
C ASN A 64 27.48 -14.25 -7.60
N SER A 65 28.46 -13.69 -6.88
CA SER A 65 28.23 -12.79 -5.75
C SER A 65 27.41 -11.57 -6.16
N PHE A 66 27.70 -10.97 -7.33
CA PHE A 66 26.93 -9.83 -7.82
C PHE A 66 25.46 -10.20 -8.12
N ARG A 67 25.22 -11.42 -8.61
CA ARG A 67 23.85 -11.92 -8.87
C ARG A 67 23.08 -12.08 -7.56
N ILE A 68 23.71 -12.68 -6.56
CA ILE A 68 23.10 -12.92 -5.24
C ILE A 68 22.78 -11.60 -4.53
N LEU A 69 23.65 -10.60 -4.66
CA LEU A 69 23.44 -9.26 -4.07
C LEU A 69 22.09 -8.64 -4.47
N HIS A 70 21.58 -8.92 -5.68
CA HIS A 70 20.29 -8.38 -6.15
C HIS A 70 19.07 -9.01 -5.47
N PHE A 71 19.25 -10.10 -4.72
CA PHE A 71 18.21 -10.70 -3.90
C PHE A 71 18.21 -10.18 -2.45
N LEU A 72 19.16 -9.31 -2.07
CA LEU A 72 19.20 -8.75 -0.72
C LEU A 72 17.91 -8.00 -0.31
N PRO A 73 17.26 -7.20 -1.18
CA PRO A 73 15.97 -6.61 -0.85
C PRO A 73 14.91 -7.64 -0.44
N ALA A 74 14.83 -8.77 -1.16
CA ALA A 74 13.92 -9.84 -0.80
C ALA A 74 14.34 -10.53 0.51
N ALA A 75 15.65 -10.70 0.74
CA ALA A 75 16.17 -11.25 1.99
C ALA A 75 15.84 -10.38 3.21
N MET A 76 15.87 -9.04 3.07
CA MET A 76 15.46 -8.11 4.13
C MET A 76 13.99 -8.32 4.53
N LEU A 77 13.11 -8.54 3.55
CA LEU A 77 11.70 -8.81 3.81
C LEU A 77 11.45 -10.18 4.43
N VAL A 78 12.25 -11.20 4.08
CA VAL A 78 12.20 -12.51 4.74
C VAL A 78 12.65 -12.40 6.19
N LEU A 79 13.72 -11.65 6.45
CA LEU A 79 14.21 -11.42 7.81
C LEU A 79 13.18 -10.64 8.64
N TRP A 80 12.52 -9.64 8.03
CA TRP A 80 11.38 -8.95 8.64
C TRP A 80 10.30 -9.95 9.08
N LEU A 81 9.84 -10.81 8.16
CA LEU A 81 8.81 -11.82 8.45
C LEU A 81 9.28 -12.79 9.55
N ALA A 82 10.54 -13.21 9.51
CA ALA A 82 11.08 -14.14 10.51
C ALA A 82 11.07 -13.52 11.92
N ILE A 83 11.43 -12.23 12.03
CA ILE A 83 11.38 -11.50 13.31
C ILE A 83 9.92 -11.36 13.77
N GLU A 84 8.99 -11.06 12.86
CA GLU A 84 7.57 -10.92 13.19
C GLU A 84 6.94 -12.27 13.61
N LEU A 85 7.27 -13.37 12.95
CA LEU A 85 6.83 -14.70 13.41
C LEU A 85 7.41 -15.06 14.78
N LEU A 86 8.61 -14.56 15.09
CA LEU A 86 9.24 -14.74 16.40
C LEU A 86 8.53 -13.93 17.47
N THR A 87 8.06 -12.70 17.18
CA THR A 87 7.32 -11.86 18.13
C THR A 87 6.00 -12.51 18.57
N LEU A 88 5.34 -13.26 17.68
CA LEU A 88 4.14 -14.04 17.99
C LEU A 88 4.37 -15.15 19.04
N LYS A 89 5.59 -15.68 19.14
CA LYS A 89 5.95 -16.73 20.12
C LYS A 89 6.67 -16.18 21.34
N PHE A 90 7.43 -15.10 21.18
CA PHE A 90 8.26 -14.51 22.22
C PHE A 90 8.03 -12.99 22.26
N PRO A 91 7.26 -12.48 23.24
CA PRO A 91 6.98 -11.05 23.36
C PRO A 91 8.24 -10.16 23.49
N GLN A 92 9.33 -10.72 24.03
CA GLN A 92 10.63 -10.05 24.13
C GLN A 92 11.24 -9.70 22.77
N ALA A 93 10.86 -10.40 21.69
CA ALA A 93 11.32 -10.12 20.34
C ALA A 93 10.69 -8.84 19.74
N LEU A 94 9.70 -8.22 20.41
CA LEU A 94 9.13 -6.93 19.98
C LEU A 94 10.19 -5.83 19.99
N ALA A 95 11.09 -5.83 20.98
CA ALA A 95 12.24 -4.92 20.98
C ALA A 95 13.11 -5.12 19.74
N LEU A 96 13.39 -6.37 19.36
CA LEU A 96 14.15 -6.69 18.16
C LEU A 96 13.45 -6.20 16.89
N HIS A 97 12.12 -6.39 16.78
CA HIS A 97 11.33 -5.87 15.67
C HIS A 97 11.42 -4.35 15.57
N HIS A 98 11.24 -3.64 16.70
CA HIS A 98 11.33 -2.19 16.73
C HIS A 98 12.71 -1.70 16.30
N TRP A 99 13.79 -2.28 16.82
CA TRP A 99 15.16 -1.98 16.39
C TRP A 99 15.42 -2.26 14.91
N TYR A 100 14.75 -3.29 14.37
CA TYR A 100 14.90 -3.70 12.98
C TYR A 100 14.20 -2.74 12.01
N THR A 101 13.02 -2.22 12.36
CA THR A 101 12.27 -1.29 11.52
C THR A 101 12.62 0.18 11.76
N TRP A 102 13.22 0.50 12.91
CA TRP A 102 13.53 1.88 13.33
C TRP A 102 14.20 2.73 12.24
N GLY A 103 13.65 3.93 12.04
CA GLY A 103 14.12 4.93 11.08
C GLY A 103 14.27 4.33 9.68
N TRP A 104 13.18 3.85 9.06
CA TRP A 104 13.22 3.21 7.74
C TRP A 104 14.19 2.02 7.64
N SER A 105 14.31 1.25 8.71
CA SER A 105 15.23 0.12 8.82
C SER A 105 16.70 0.52 8.54
N VAL A 106 17.11 1.72 8.95
CA VAL A 106 18.45 2.28 8.66
C VAL A 106 19.57 1.33 9.03
N VAL A 107 19.46 0.64 10.16
CA VAL A 107 20.50 -0.30 10.62
C VAL A 107 20.77 -1.38 9.58
N VAL A 108 19.70 -1.98 9.05
CA VAL A 108 19.77 -3.06 8.05
C VAL A 108 20.25 -2.52 6.71
N VAL A 109 19.73 -1.35 6.30
CA VAL A 109 20.12 -0.68 5.05
C VAL A 109 21.61 -0.35 5.06
N VAL A 110 22.13 0.22 6.15
CA VAL A 110 23.57 0.49 6.31
C VAL A 110 24.37 -0.79 6.17
N LEU A 111 23.93 -1.88 6.80
CA LEU A 111 24.59 -3.20 6.71
C LEU A 111 24.63 -3.71 5.26
N CYS A 112 23.54 -3.57 4.50
CA CYS A 112 23.52 -3.89 3.07
C CYS A 112 24.48 -3.01 2.27
N PHE A 113 24.54 -1.70 2.53
CA PHE A 113 25.47 -0.80 1.87
C PHE A 113 26.93 -1.12 2.19
N LEU A 114 27.23 -1.55 3.42
CA LEU A 114 28.56 -2.05 3.79
C LEU A 114 28.92 -3.29 2.96
N PHE A 115 27.99 -4.23 2.75
CA PHE A 115 28.21 -5.34 1.82
C PHE A 115 28.43 -4.89 0.37
N PHE A 116 27.69 -3.88 -0.11
CA PHE A 116 27.88 -3.33 -1.45
C PHE A 116 29.26 -2.69 -1.62
N ILE A 117 29.70 -1.92 -0.62
CA ILE A 117 31.02 -1.28 -0.60
C ILE A 117 32.11 -2.36 -0.54
N ALA A 118 31.99 -3.35 0.35
CA ALA A 118 32.93 -4.47 0.45
C ALA A 118 33.02 -5.25 -0.88
N PHE A 119 31.89 -5.49 -1.54
CA PHE A 119 31.85 -6.10 -2.87
C PHE A 119 32.58 -5.22 -3.90
N CYS A 120 32.33 -3.91 -3.91
CA CYS A 120 33.04 -2.98 -4.79
C CYS A 120 34.56 -2.97 -4.53
N LEU A 121 34.98 -3.06 -3.28
CA LEU A 121 36.39 -3.11 -2.90
C LEU A 121 37.06 -4.43 -3.31
N ASN A 122 36.37 -5.55 -3.25
CA ASN A 122 36.99 -6.84 -3.54
C ASN A 122 36.96 -7.21 -5.03
N VAL A 123 35.85 -6.94 -5.72
CA VAL A 123 35.58 -7.53 -7.04
C VAL A 123 35.83 -6.57 -8.21
N ILE A 124 35.76 -5.26 -7.97
CA ILE A 124 35.62 -4.28 -9.06
C ILE A 124 36.89 -3.43 -9.25
N ARG A 125 37.27 -3.13 -10.51
CA ARG A 125 38.42 -2.26 -10.85
C ARG A 125 38.17 -0.74 -10.73
N ARG A 126 36.93 -0.26 -10.86
CA ARG A 126 36.56 1.18 -10.76
C ARG A 126 35.78 1.48 -9.48
N ARG A 127 36.47 1.39 -8.35
CA ARG A 127 35.87 1.37 -6.99
C ARG A 127 35.36 2.74 -6.56
N VAL A 128 36.18 3.77 -6.73
CA VAL A 128 35.92 5.14 -6.24
C VAL A 128 34.57 5.72 -6.71
N PRO A 129 34.25 5.79 -8.02
CA PRO A 129 33.00 6.41 -8.45
C PRO A 129 31.76 5.65 -7.99
N ARG A 130 31.85 4.32 -7.84
CA ARG A 130 30.72 3.50 -7.40
C ARG A 130 30.46 3.66 -5.92
N ILE A 131 31.52 3.66 -5.11
CA ILE A 131 31.43 3.92 -3.67
C ILE A 131 30.90 5.35 -3.44
N ALA A 132 31.39 6.33 -4.19
CA ALA A 132 30.90 7.71 -4.10
C ALA A 132 29.39 7.81 -4.40
N LEU A 133 28.90 7.12 -5.44
CA LEU A 133 27.46 7.09 -5.77
C LEU A 133 26.64 6.36 -4.70
N LEU A 134 27.17 5.28 -4.11
CA LEU A 134 26.49 4.58 -3.01
C LEU A 134 26.42 5.48 -1.76
N LEU A 135 27.49 6.17 -1.41
CA LEU A 135 27.49 7.12 -0.29
C LEU A 135 26.56 8.31 -0.57
N LEU A 136 26.51 8.80 -1.81
CA LEU A 136 25.58 9.86 -2.22
C LEU A 136 24.11 9.43 -2.05
N LEU A 137 23.80 8.14 -2.11
CA LEU A 137 22.46 7.62 -1.80
C LEU A 137 22.27 7.41 -0.30
N LEU A 138 23.25 6.83 0.39
CA LEU A 138 23.15 6.45 1.79
C LEU A 138 23.08 7.65 2.74
N VAL A 139 23.94 8.65 2.54
CA VAL A 139 24.03 9.82 3.42
C VAL A 139 22.70 10.57 3.51
N PRO A 140 22.07 11.02 2.40
CA PRO A 140 20.79 11.69 2.49
C PRO A 140 19.70 10.77 3.04
N PHE A 141 19.71 9.47 2.71
CA PHE A 141 18.76 8.51 3.27
C PHE A 141 18.84 8.44 4.80
N THR A 142 20.05 8.28 5.34
CA THR A 142 20.24 8.26 6.81
C THR A 142 19.80 9.58 7.43
N GLY A 143 20.18 10.73 6.84
CA GLY A 143 19.75 12.03 7.34
C GLY A 143 18.23 12.20 7.36
N LEU A 144 17.54 11.72 6.31
CA LEU A 144 16.07 11.77 6.23
C LEU A 144 15.41 10.82 7.23
N ALA A 145 15.96 9.62 7.44
CA ALA A 145 15.45 8.66 8.41
C ALA A 145 15.62 9.14 9.86
N PHE A 146 16.74 9.79 10.19
CA PHE A 146 16.90 10.43 11.50
C PHE A 146 15.94 11.62 11.66
N ALA A 147 15.71 12.40 10.59
CA ALA A 147 14.80 13.53 10.62
C ALA A 147 13.31 13.10 10.71
N SER A 148 12.94 11.96 10.10
CA SER A 148 11.58 11.43 10.18
C SER A 148 11.23 11.03 11.60
N GLU A 149 12.15 10.37 12.30
CA GLU A 149 11.97 9.96 13.69
C GLU A 149 11.88 11.16 14.65
N GLN A 150 12.74 12.17 14.47
CA GLN A 150 12.89 13.26 15.45
C GLN A 150 11.89 14.41 15.27
N TYR A 151 11.45 14.71 14.05
CA TYR A 151 10.75 15.97 13.77
C TYR A 151 9.43 15.82 13.01
N TYR A 152 9.35 14.94 12.02
CA TYR A 152 8.29 15.03 11.01
C TYR A 152 7.35 13.82 10.91
N HIS A 153 7.65 12.71 11.60
CA HIS A 153 6.86 11.45 11.60
C HIS A 153 6.36 11.05 10.20
N TRP A 154 7.23 11.16 9.20
CA TRP A 154 6.88 10.90 7.79
C TRP A 154 6.42 9.48 7.53
N ASP A 155 6.80 8.54 8.37
CA ASP A 155 6.52 7.12 8.25
C ASP A 155 4.99 6.88 8.29
N GLN A 156 4.29 7.65 9.14
CA GLN A 156 2.83 7.62 9.22
C GLN A 156 2.17 8.20 7.96
N GLN A 157 2.76 9.26 7.39
CA GLN A 157 2.25 9.86 6.16
C GLN A 157 2.44 8.93 4.96
N VAL A 158 3.62 8.31 4.85
CA VAL A 158 3.89 7.32 3.79
C VAL A 158 3.01 6.09 3.98
N SER A 159 2.87 5.57 5.19
CA SER A 159 2.03 4.39 5.47
C SER A 159 0.55 4.65 5.12
N SER A 160 0.00 5.81 5.48
CA SER A 160 -1.40 6.15 5.15
C SER A 160 -1.64 6.27 3.64
N ILE A 161 -0.71 6.87 2.89
CA ILE A 161 -0.83 6.95 1.43
C ILE A 161 -0.65 5.58 0.80
N VAL A 162 0.36 4.83 1.23
CA VAL A 162 0.77 3.58 0.58
C VAL A 162 -0.17 2.43 0.91
N TRP A 163 -0.60 2.27 2.16
CA TRP A 163 -1.38 1.11 2.59
C TRP A 163 -2.84 1.44 2.86
N GLN A 164 -3.17 2.66 3.29
CA GLN A 164 -4.54 3.04 3.64
C GLN A 164 -5.25 3.83 2.52
N GLY A 165 -4.59 4.05 1.38
CA GLY A 165 -5.18 4.81 0.28
C GLY A 165 -6.25 4.01 -0.49
N ASN A 166 -7.25 4.73 -1.01
CA ASN A 166 -8.39 4.17 -1.77
C ASN A 166 -7.99 3.40 -3.05
N TRP A 167 -6.72 3.41 -3.45
CA TRP A 167 -6.21 2.65 -4.59
C TRP A 167 -6.23 1.13 -4.36
N TRP A 168 -6.29 0.69 -3.10
CA TRP A 168 -6.55 -0.71 -2.74
C TRP A 168 -8.00 -1.14 -2.93
N ASP A 169 -8.96 -0.20 -3.00
CA ASP A 169 -10.37 -0.52 -3.26
C ASP A 169 -10.56 -1.10 -4.66
N LEU A 170 -9.71 -0.72 -5.62
CA LEU A 170 -9.78 -1.18 -7.01
C LEU A 170 -9.45 -2.67 -7.16
N VAL A 171 -8.72 -3.25 -6.20
CA VAL A 171 -8.31 -4.66 -6.21
C VAL A 171 -9.32 -5.54 -5.46
N GLY A 172 -10.42 -4.95 -4.95
CA GLY A 172 -11.41 -5.66 -4.12
C GLY A 172 -10.89 -6.03 -2.72
N THR A 173 -9.68 -5.58 -2.39
CA THR A 173 -8.96 -5.85 -1.14
C THR A 173 -9.01 -4.71 -0.14
N GLY A 174 -9.68 -3.60 -0.48
CA GLY A 174 -9.87 -2.43 0.39
C GLY A 174 -10.44 -2.79 1.77
N THR A 175 -11.29 -3.82 1.88
CA THR A 175 -11.83 -4.31 3.16
C THR A 175 -10.87 -5.18 3.97
N ILE A 176 -9.84 -5.78 3.36
CA ILE A 176 -8.86 -6.64 4.04
C ILE A 176 -7.66 -5.83 4.53
N ILE A 177 -7.23 -4.82 3.76
CA ILE A 177 -6.12 -3.93 4.13
C ILE A 177 -6.58 -2.83 5.10
N ALA A 178 -7.84 -2.36 4.98
CA ALA A 178 -8.49 -1.51 5.98
C ALA A 178 -9.20 -2.31 7.08
N GLY A 179 -8.82 -3.59 7.27
CA GLY A 179 -9.36 -4.43 8.33
C GLY A 179 -9.18 -3.77 9.70
N THR A 180 -10.26 -3.73 10.47
CA THR A 180 -10.25 -3.64 11.95
C THR A 180 -9.86 -2.34 12.67
N GLN A 181 -9.66 -1.19 12.02
CA GLN A 181 -9.46 0.08 12.80
C GLN A 181 -10.65 1.05 12.85
N ASN A 182 -11.73 0.83 12.08
CA ASN A 182 -12.89 1.76 12.07
C ASN A 182 -14.21 1.16 12.59
N GLY A 183 -14.20 -0.06 13.15
CA GLY A 183 -15.41 -0.74 13.64
C GLY A 183 -15.61 -0.68 15.15
N ASP A 184 -14.55 -0.95 15.92
CA ASP A 184 -14.74 -1.35 17.33
C ASP A 184 -14.35 -0.26 18.36
N ASN A 185 -13.66 0.81 17.92
CA ASN A 185 -13.20 1.91 18.78
C ASN A 185 -13.88 3.26 18.50
N ALA A 186 -14.84 3.30 17.56
CA ALA A 186 -15.62 4.51 17.34
C ALA A 186 -16.57 4.67 18.55
N ASN A 187 -16.31 5.66 19.40
CA ASN A 187 -17.24 5.99 20.47
C ASN A 187 -18.55 6.51 19.85
N LEU A 188 -19.55 5.63 19.75
CA LEU A 188 -20.87 5.90 19.18
C LEU A 188 -21.85 6.45 20.23
N ASP A 189 -21.40 6.67 21.47
CA ASP A 189 -22.24 7.21 22.52
C ASP A 189 -22.70 8.63 22.15
N PRO A 190 -23.89 9.06 22.64
CA PRO A 190 -24.36 10.42 22.42
C PRO A 190 -23.34 11.46 22.91
N SER A 191 -23.01 12.45 22.08
CA SER A 191 -22.16 13.59 22.47
C SER A 191 -23.01 14.82 22.73
N ASP A 192 -22.68 15.60 23.76
CA ASP A 192 -23.31 16.89 24.05
C ASP A 192 -22.95 17.98 23.01
N ASN A 193 -21.92 17.73 22.18
CA ASN A 193 -21.51 18.65 21.14
C ASN A 193 -22.32 18.46 19.84
N PRO A 194 -23.09 19.47 19.38
CA PRO A 194 -24.00 19.32 18.23
C PRO A 194 -23.30 19.04 16.89
N GLN A 195 -22.05 19.48 16.71
CA GLN A 195 -21.30 19.21 15.47
C GLN A 195 -20.75 17.78 15.42
N GLU A 196 -20.29 17.28 16.56
CA GLU A 196 -19.80 15.90 16.70
C GLU A 196 -20.96 14.90 16.65
N GLU A 197 -22.08 15.21 17.30
CA GLU A 197 -23.29 14.40 17.30
C GLU A 197 -23.88 14.23 15.89
N ALA A 198 -23.80 15.26 15.04
CA ALA A 198 -24.20 15.16 13.64
C ALA A 198 -23.34 14.15 12.85
N TRP A 199 -22.05 14.07 13.16
CA TRP A 199 -21.13 13.11 12.57
C TRP A 199 -21.35 11.70 13.15
N ARG A 200 -21.48 11.55 14.48
CA ARG A 200 -21.77 10.26 15.14
C ARG A 200 -23.11 9.67 14.69
N ARG A 201 -24.14 10.50 14.46
CA ARG A 201 -25.43 10.07 13.88
C ARG A 201 -25.28 9.47 12.48
N ARG A 202 -24.42 10.05 11.63
CA ARG A 202 -24.15 9.52 10.29
C ARG A 202 -23.45 8.16 10.36
N LEU A 203 -22.54 7.98 11.32
CA LEU A 203 -21.89 6.69 11.54
C LEU A 203 -22.87 5.63 12.03
N ARG A 204 -23.74 5.95 12.99
CA ARG A 204 -24.82 5.03 13.44
C ARG A 204 -25.72 4.59 12.29
N ALA A 205 -26.14 5.53 11.44
CA ALA A 205 -26.96 5.22 10.27
C ALA A 205 -26.25 4.31 9.25
N LEU A 206 -24.92 4.46 9.09
CA LEU A 206 -24.12 3.58 8.22
C LEU A 206 -23.94 2.19 8.83
N ASP A 207 -23.76 2.09 10.15
CA ASP A 207 -23.63 0.82 10.87
C ASP A 207 -24.95 0.02 10.85
N GLU A 208 -26.09 0.68 11.07
CA GLU A 208 -27.42 0.08 10.92
C GLU A 208 -27.64 -0.45 9.49
N ARG A 209 -27.20 0.30 8.47
CA ARG A 209 -27.30 -0.15 7.08
C ARG A 209 -26.39 -1.35 6.78
N ARG A 210 -25.23 -1.44 7.41
CA ARG A 210 -24.34 -2.60 7.31
C ARG A 210 -24.96 -3.83 7.97
N LYS A 211 -25.53 -3.67 9.16
CA LYS A 211 -26.28 -4.72 9.87
C LYS A 211 -27.46 -5.22 9.05
N SER A 212 -28.26 -4.33 8.45
CA SER A 212 -29.38 -4.76 7.59
C SER A 212 -28.93 -5.54 6.34
N ILE A 213 -27.77 -5.19 5.76
CA ILE A 213 -27.22 -5.92 4.61
C ILE A 213 -26.67 -7.29 5.04
N ALA A 214 -26.07 -7.38 6.23
CA ALA A 214 -25.62 -8.65 6.80
C ALA A 214 -26.81 -9.57 7.11
N ASP A 215 -27.86 -9.04 7.75
CA ASP A 215 -29.08 -9.78 8.06
C ASP A 215 -29.82 -10.25 6.79
N GLU A 216 -29.83 -9.46 5.70
CA GLU A 216 -30.41 -9.88 4.43
C GLU A 216 -29.61 -11.03 3.79
N LYS A 217 -28.28 -11.04 3.97
CA LYS A 217 -27.39 -12.08 3.45
C LYS A 217 -27.56 -13.40 4.22
N ASP A 218 -27.74 -13.32 5.54
CA ASP A 218 -27.97 -14.49 6.41
C ASP A 218 -29.43 -15.01 6.30
N GLY A 219 -30.38 -14.12 6.06
CA GLY A 219 -31.78 -14.44 5.74
C GLY A 219 -31.96 -15.16 4.39
N LYS A 220 -31.14 -14.83 3.38
CA LYS A 220 -31.10 -15.57 2.11
C LYS A 220 -30.48 -16.97 2.24
N SER A 221 -29.60 -17.19 3.22
CA SER A 221 -29.06 -18.52 3.54
C SER A 221 -30.06 -19.44 4.26
N SER A 222 -31.04 -18.87 4.97
CA SER A 222 -32.07 -19.62 5.71
C SER A 222 -33.41 -19.75 4.96
N SER A 223 -33.70 -18.82 4.04
CA SER A 223 -34.87 -18.85 3.14
C SER A 223 -34.84 -19.98 2.10
N SER A 224 -33.66 -20.47 1.71
CA SER A 224 -33.54 -21.59 0.75
C SER A 224 -33.88 -22.98 1.33
N LYS A 225 -34.11 -23.11 2.65
CA LYS A 225 -34.52 -24.37 3.29
C LYS A 225 -35.97 -24.42 3.77
N ILE A 226 -36.74 -23.34 3.68
CA ILE A 226 -38.16 -23.31 4.09
C ILE A 226 -39.12 -23.27 2.89
N ALA A 227 -38.63 -22.96 1.68
CA ALA A 227 -39.45 -22.84 0.47
C ALA A 227 -39.95 -24.17 -0.15
N SER A 228 -39.72 -25.34 0.46
CA SER A 228 -40.17 -26.64 -0.07
C SER A 228 -41.23 -27.38 0.77
N LYS A 229 -41.82 -26.75 1.82
CA LYS A 229 -42.81 -27.46 2.66
C LYS A 229 -44.08 -26.70 3.06
N ALA A 230 -44.47 -25.66 2.32
CA ALA A 230 -45.77 -25.01 2.54
C ALA A 230 -46.40 -24.51 1.23
N SER A 231 -46.67 -25.44 0.30
CA SER A 231 -47.65 -25.23 -0.77
C SER A 231 -48.84 -26.15 -0.53
N SER A 232 -49.79 -25.70 0.30
CA SER A 232 -51.22 -26.10 0.27
C SER A 232 -51.95 -25.67 1.55
N LYS A 233 -52.76 -24.60 1.46
CA LYS A 233 -53.97 -24.21 2.26
C LYS A 233 -53.95 -22.71 2.57
N ALA A 234 -54.74 -21.93 1.84
CA ALA A 234 -56.10 -21.46 2.21
C ALA A 234 -56.02 -20.20 3.10
N LEU A 235 -56.25 -19.00 2.56
CA LEU A 235 -57.54 -18.30 2.33
C LEU A 235 -58.16 -17.71 3.61
N VAL A 236 -58.70 -16.47 3.45
CA VAL A 236 -59.59 -15.68 4.35
C VAL A 236 -58.81 -14.76 5.32
N ALA A 237 -58.99 -13.43 5.45
CA ALA A 237 -59.98 -12.44 5.01
C ALA A 237 -59.34 -11.01 5.06
N SER A 238 -59.50 -10.14 4.05
CA SER A 238 -60.34 -8.90 4.04
C SER A 238 -59.93 -7.80 5.06
N SER A 239 -59.73 -6.50 4.74
CA SER A 239 -60.46 -5.64 3.80
C SER A 239 -59.76 -4.28 3.56
N SER A 240 -60.15 -3.63 2.44
CA SER A 240 -60.14 -2.17 2.15
C SER A 240 -58.82 -1.57 1.64
N SER A 241 -58.74 -0.90 0.48
CA SER A 241 -59.74 -0.25 -0.36
C SER A 241 -59.32 -0.26 -1.84
N ARG A 242 -60.33 -0.28 -2.72
CA ARG A 242 -60.21 -0.23 -4.19
C ARG A 242 -60.05 1.21 -4.66
N VAL A 243 -59.06 1.48 -5.51
CA VAL A 243 -59.20 2.37 -6.68
C VAL A 243 -58.33 1.79 -7.82
N ALA A 244 -58.97 1.21 -8.83
CA ALA A 244 -58.43 1.02 -10.18
C ALA A 244 -58.56 2.37 -10.91
N SER A 245 -57.69 2.84 -11.79
CA SER A 245 -57.10 2.23 -12.99
C SER A 245 -55.86 3.08 -13.37
N SER A 246 -54.82 2.56 -14.01
CA SER A 246 -54.74 2.49 -15.48
C SER A 246 -53.44 1.78 -15.88
N ALA A 247 -53.57 0.76 -16.72
CA ALA A 247 -52.44 0.15 -17.42
C ALA A 247 -51.87 1.14 -18.45
N ARG A 248 -50.56 1.35 -18.42
CA ARG A 248 -49.81 1.84 -19.58
C ARG A 248 -48.44 1.19 -19.62
N SER A 249 -48.25 0.39 -20.65
CA SER A 249 -46.99 -0.19 -21.08
C SER A 249 -45.98 0.87 -21.53
N SER A 250 -44.71 0.48 -21.42
CA SER A 250 -43.57 0.81 -22.27
C SER A 250 -42.50 1.78 -21.74
N THR A 251 -41.28 1.30 -21.96
CA THR A 251 -40.05 2.05 -22.25
C THR A 251 -39.16 2.38 -21.05
N GLY A 252 -38.01 1.71 -21.02
CA GLY A 252 -36.93 2.00 -20.10
C GLY A 252 -36.41 3.42 -20.29
N GLN A 253 -36.08 4.06 -19.17
CA GLN A 253 -35.30 5.28 -19.17
C GLN A 253 -34.37 5.29 -17.97
N LYS A 254 -33.08 5.28 -18.28
CA LYS A 254 -32.00 5.75 -17.41
C LYS A 254 -32.28 7.21 -17.05
N SER A 255 -32.20 7.57 -15.77
CA SER A 255 -32.04 8.95 -15.32
C SER A 255 -31.09 8.92 -14.11
N SER A 256 -29.83 9.31 -14.29
CA SER A 256 -29.31 10.69 -14.26
C SER A 256 -29.50 11.32 -12.88
N GLY A 257 -28.38 11.49 -12.18
CA GLY A 257 -28.29 12.04 -10.84
C GLY A 257 -28.94 13.41 -10.72
N ARG A 258 -29.50 13.64 -9.52
CA ARG A 258 -30.08 14.91 -9.13
C ARG A 258 -29.28 15.46 -7.96
N GLU A 259 -28.39 16.37 -8.36
CA GLU A 259 -27.99 17.62 -7.71
C GLU A 259 -28.01 17.69 -6.17
N ILE A 260 -26.79 17.81 -5.66
CA ILE A 260 -26.43 18.32 -4.34
C ILE A 260 -26.77 19.82 -4.34
N ALA A 261 -27.92 20.18 -3.77
CA ALA A 261 -28.27 21.57 -3.49
C ALA A 261 -27.63 22.02 -2.16
N GLN A 262 -26.58 22.83 -2.30
CA GLN A 262 -26.09 23.92 -1.42
C GLN A 262 -26.09 23.71 0.11
N VAL A 263 -24.87 23.72 0.69
CA VAL A 263 -24.62 24.37 1.98
C VAL A 263 -23.37 25.24 1.88
N LYS A 264 -23.60 26.56 2.01
CA LYS A 264 -22.60 27.61 2.23
C LYS A 264 -22.12 27.55 3.68
N THR A 265 -20.95 26.96 3.92
CA THR A 265 -19.97 27.39 4.94
C THR A 265 -18.66 26.66 4.67
N PRO A 266 -17.55 27.34 4.33
CA PRO A 266 -16.26 26.69 4.16
C PRO A 266 -15.74 26.17 5.51
N PRO A 267 -15.12 24.98 5.58
CA PRO A 267 -14.42 24.52 6.77
C PRO A 267 -13.20 25.43 7.06
N PRO A 268 -12.80 25.59 8.34
CA PRO A 268 -11.61 26.35 8.70
C PRO A 268 -10.39 25.76 8.00
N ARG A 269 -9.55 26.67 7.47
CA ARG A 269 -8.39 26.36 6.62
C ARG A 269 -7.47 25.37 7.33
N LEU A 270 -7.29 24.20 6.72
CA LEU A 270 -6.13 23.35 6.98
C LEU A 270 -4.86 24.17 6.69
N PRO A 271 -3.76 23.98 7.46
CA PRO A 271 -2.49 24.58 7.11
C PRO A 271 -2.18 24.18 5.67
N THR A 272 -1.88 25.17 4.83
CA THR A 272 -1.54 25.01 3.42
C THR A 272 -0.35 24.06 3.28
N SER A 273 -0.62 22.76 3.09
CA SER A 273 0.36 21.80 2.62
C SER A 273 0.63 22.13 1.16
N GLY A 274 1.83 22.64 0.86
CA GLY A 274 2.24 23.06 -0.47
C GLY A 274 2.00 21.97 -1.51
N GLY A 275 1.04 22.23 -2.41
CA GLY A 275 0.80 21.45 -3.63
C GLY A 275 1.93 21.57 -4.66
N GLU A 276 3.07 22.17 -4.30
CA GLU A 276 4.21 22.38 -5.19
C GLU A 276 5.13 21.16 -5.28
N MET A 277 5.16 20.29 -4.26
CA MET A 277 6.05 19.11 -4.25
C MET A 277 5.50 17.90 -5.00
N SER A 278 4.18 17.73 -5.07
CA SER A 278 3.58 16.66 -5.88
C SER A 278 3.82 16.90 -7.37
N GLY A 279 3.70 18.17 -7.82
CA GLY A 279 4.04 18.57 -9.18
C GLY A 279 5.50 18.29 -9.54
N LEU A 280 6.43 18.47 -8.62
CA LEU A 280 7.86 18.23 -8.83
C LEU A 280 8.16 16.73 -8.99
N VAL A 281 7.52 15.86 -8.19
CA VAL A 281 7.65 14.40 -8.32
C VAL A 281 7.09 13.90 -9.66
N PHE A 282 5.91 14.38 -10.06
CA PHE A 282 5.33 14.01 -11.36
C PHE A 282 6.11 14.61 -12.54
N ALA A 283 6.66 15.82 -12.41
CA ALA A 283 7.53 16.43 -13.43
C ALA A 283 8.87 15.69 -13.56
N MET A 284 9.47 15.23 -12.46
CA MET A 284 10.66 14.39 -12.50
C MET A 284 10.39 13.02 -13.12
N LEU A 285 9.24 12.40 -12.80
CA LEU A 285 8.82 11.15 -13.41
C LEU A 285 8.54 11.31 -14.92
N ALA A 286 7.85 12.37 -15.31
CA ALA A 286 7.59 12.70 -16.71
C ALA A 286 8.90 13.01 -17.47
N GLY A 287 9.83 13.74 -16.83
CA GLY A 287 11.17 13.99 -17.33
C GLY A 287 11.95 12.70 -17.56
N TYR A 288 11.95 11.80 -16.58
CA TYR A 288 12.59 10.48 -16.68
C TYR A 288 11.99 9.61 -17.79
N MET A 289 10.66 9.60 -17.93
CA MET A 289 9.95 8.89 -19.00
C MET A 289 10.24 9.48 -20.39
N SER A 290 10.34 10.80 -20.52
CA SER A 290 10.66 11.47 -21.79
C SER A 290 12.08 11.13 -22.28
N VAL A 291 13.06 11.04 -21.36
CA VAL A 291 14.44 10.66 -21.68
C VAL A 291 14.53 9.18 -22.06
N LEU A 292 13.78 8.30 -21.39
CA LEU A 292 13.67 6.89 -21.75
C LEU A 292 13.03 6.71 -23.13
N HIS A 293 11.95 7.44 -23.42
CA HIS A 293 11.27 7.39 -24.71
C HIS A 293 12.19 7.86 -25.85
N ARG A 294 12.90 8.98 -25.67
CA ARG A 294 13.86 9.50 -26.66
C ARG A 294 15.01 8.54 -26.93
N ARG A 295 15.48 7.80 -25.91
CA ARG A 295 16.49 6.75 -26.05
C ARG A 295 15.95 5.49 -26.73
N ALA A 296 14.67 5.16 -26.55
CA ALA A 296 14.04 4.03 -27.22
C ALA A 296 13.83 4.31 -28.72
N VAL A 297 13.43 5.53 -29.08
CA VAL A 297 13.25 5.97 -30.48
C VAL A 297 14.58 5.97 -31.23
N LYS A 298 15.66 6.50 -30.63
CA LYS A 298 17.01 6.53 -31.24
C LYS A 298 17.67 5.15 -31.44
N ARG A 299 17.08 4.08 -30.91
CA ARG A 299 17.53 2.69 -31.14
C ARG A 299 16.73 1.97 -32.21
N ARG A 300 15.61 2.54 -32.65
CA ARG A 300 14.72 1.97 -33.67
C ARG A 300 14.80 2.66 -35.03
N GLY A 301 15.44 3.84 -35.11
CA GLY A 301 15.92 4.44 -36.35
C GLY A 301 17.44 4.38 -36.39
#